data_AF-A0A654BVN6-F1
#
_entry.id   AF-A0A654BVN6-F1
#
_cell.length_a   1.000
_cell.length_b   1.000
_cell.length_c   1.000
_cell.angle_alpha   90.00
_cell.angle_beta   90.00
_cell.angle_gamma   90.00
#
_symmetry.space_group_name_H-M   'P 1'
#
loop_
_entity.id
_entity.type
_entity.pdbx_description
1 polymer ?
#
loop_
_entity_poly.entity_id
_entity_poly.type
_entity_poly.pdbx_seq_one_letter_code
_entity_poly.pdbx_strand_id
1 'polypeptide(L)'
;MIALECVIARMTSQAWVPAFVQGGARVLQQIFSQASQQDIGLALNLAQAVVPLAGNQSGFWPYHLHMATRDLTKNPKPPKRSLRIAVLIADFYQPYPAALGVMFDRGFDPGDDPNSNPAFTASPREGCAIFTSAIANLRKTQPLAEQEALFTTIHEVGHLFNLPHVLTPQPHFLSQSATAAPYGNGAYHFLPQHAFALSKCSVSPSIWPGGAPFGDNGDFANVNLPPPSARAALFGLELDIAMSLREFWAFEPVDLDVELRVAPGVARRFRVPDCIDHGYDQFAIWIEEPDGARRKLRSPRRYCGPTKSRTIAPGRPFRRDISIFGEAGGYAFRRAGYHTIWAEFEPRPRQRIVSNRVDVQVRVRNVGSDGTTARSLLTASKAARTLYHRLPIAGVRDLRRLASLACDPELPSRAMVGYALGRAMLRHADAALNRQGGELLAQAAQQPVLGVHQRELALAISRT
;
A
#
# COMPACT_ATOMS: atom_id res chain seq x y z
N MET A 1 -2.51 -28.03 13.07
CA MET A 1 -2.68 -27.98 11.60
C MET A 1 -3.87 -27.12 11.23
N ILE A 2 -3.67 -26.23 10.26
CA ILE A 2 -4.66 -25.32 9.70
C ILE A 2 -4.94 -25.78 8.27
N ALA A 3 -6.21 -25.78 7.85
CA ALA A 3 -6.56 -25.97 6.45
C ALA A 3 -6.79 -24.58 5.85
N LEU A 4 -5.89 -24.15 4.97
CA LEU A 4 -5.96 -22.85 4.28
C LEU A 4 -6.08 -23.09 2.79
N GLU A 5 -7.13 -22.56 2.17
CA GLU A 5 -7.24 -22.56 0.70
C GLU A 5 -6.48 -21.36 0.13
N CYS A 6 -5.62 -21.62 -0.85
CA CYS A 6 -4.91 -20.59 -1.61
C CYS A 6 -5.43 -20.57 -3.04
N VAL A 7 -6.16 -19.51 -3.37
CA VAL A 7 -6.70 -19.29 -4.71
C VAL A 7 -5.65 -18.59 -5.55
N ILE A 8 -5.11 -19.27 -6.55
CA ILE A 8 -4.21 -18.67 -7.52
C ILE A 8 -5.04 -18.21 -8.71
N ALA A 9 -5.01 -16.91 -9.00
CA ALA A 9 -5.85 -16.32 -10.02
C ALA A 9 -5.05 -15.46 -10.99
N ARG A 10 -5.39 -15.54 -12.27
CA ARG A 10 -4.80 -14.74 -13.33
C ARG A 10 -5.63 -13.47 -13.53
N MET A 11 -5.00 -12.31 -13.45
CA MET A 11 -5.70 -11.03 -13.55
C MET A 11 -6.01 -10.63 -14.99
N THR A 12 -5.10 -10.92 -15.94
CA THR A 12 -5.22 -10.53 -17.35
C THR A 12 -4.65 -11.61 -18.27
N SER A 13 -5.14 -11.67 -19.51
CA SER A 13 -4.60 -12.52 -20.58
C SER A 13 -3.17 -12.16 -21.00
N GLN A 14 -2.66 -10.99 -20.61
CA GLN A 14 -1.27 -10.59 -20.86
C GLN A 14 -0.28 -11.14 -19.84
N ALA A 15 -0.75 -11.45 -18.63
CA ALA A 15 0.08 -12.02 -17.58
C ALA A 15 0.34 -13.48 -17.92
N TRP A 16 1.60 -13.89 -18.02
CA TRP A 16 1.94 -15.28 -18.30
C TRP A 16 1.81 -16.11 -17.01
N VAL A 17 1.38 -17.37 -17.10
CA VAL A 17 1.16 -18.22 -15.92
C VAL A 17 2.42 -19.04 -15.65
N PRO A 18 3.07 -18.92 -14.47
CA PRO A 18 4.26 -19.68 -14.10
C PRO A 18 4.15 -21.18 -14.32
N ALA A 19 5.21 -21.82 -14.80
CA ALA A 19 5.24 -23.27 -15.04
C ALA A 19 4.96 -24.06 -13.76
N PHE A 20 5.42 -23.56 -12.61
CA PHE A 20 5.11 -24.18 -11.31
C PHE A 20 3.60 -24.16 -11.00
N VAL A 21 2.86 -23.14 -11.46
CA VAL A 21 1.39 -23.07 -11.32
C VAL A 21 0.71 -24.06 -12.26
N GLN A 22 1.19 -24.15 -13.51
CA GLN A 22 0.68 -25.12 -14.50
C GLN A 22 0.91 -26.57 -14.04
N GLY A 23 2.04 -26.85 -13.38
CA GLY A 23 2.36 -28.13 -12.75
C GLY A 23 1.61 -28.43 -11.45
N GLY A 24 0.54 -27.68 -11.15
CA GLY A 24 -0.30 -27.88 -9.96
C GLY A 24 0.20 -27.17 -8.70
N ALA A 25 1.25 -26.37 -8.76
CA ALA A 25 1.83 -25.59 -7.66
C ALA A 25 2.19 -26.39 -6.40
N ARG A 26 2.37 -27.72 -6.52
CA ARG A 26 2.70 -28.62 -5.39
C ARG A 26 3.93 -28.18 -4.60
N VAL A 27 4.89 -27.55 -5.26
CA VAL A 27 6.09 -26.97 -4.63
C VAL A 27 5.74 -25.96 -3.52
N LEU A 28 4.72 -25.13 -3.73
CA LEU A 28 4.30 -24.13 -2.73
C LEU A 28 3.72 -24.83 -1.48
N GLN A 29 2.85 -25.81 -1.69
CA GLN A 29 2.28 -26.62 -0.62
C GLN A 29 3.36 -27.35 0.18
N GLN A 30 4.33 -27.97 -0.51
CA GLN A 30 5.44 -28.69 0.13
C GLN A 30 6.31 -27.76 0.97
N ILE A 31 6.71 -26.61 0.41
CA ILE A 31 7.57 -25.63 1.10
C ILE A 31 6.93 -25.13 2.40
N PHE A 32 5.67 -24.70 2.36
CA PHE A 32 4.99 -24.19 3.56
C PHE A 32 4.64 -25.32 4.55
N SER A 33 4.25 -26.50 4.08
CA SER A 33 3.99 -27.66 4.95
C SER A 33 5.26 -28.10 5.67
N GLN A 34 6.39 -28.22 4.97
CA GLN A 34 7.67 -28.60 5.58
C GLN A 34 8.17 -27.54 6.56
N ALA A 35 8.19 -26.26 6.15
CA ALA A 35 8.68 -25.17 6.99
C ALA A 35 7.85 -24.97 8.26
N SER A 36 6.55 -25.27 8.21
CA SER A 36 5.64 -25.17 9.36
C SER A 36 5.56 -26.44 10.21
N GLN A 37 6.37 -27.48 9.94
CA GLN A 37 6.24 -28.78 10.60
C GLN A 37 4.81 -29.35 10.49
N GLN A 38 4.23 -29.25 9.29
CA GLN A 38 2.86 -29.66 8.96
C GLN A 38 1.76 -28.87 9.70
N ASP A 39 2.08 -27.75 10.33
CA ASP A 39 1.05 -26.89 10.92
C ASP A 39 0.23 -26.16 9.86
N ILE A 40 0.77 -25.96 8.65
CA ILE A 40 0.08 -25.34 7.52
C ILE A 40 -0.24 -26.39 6.45
N GLY A 41 -1.54 -26.66 6.26
CA GLY A 41 -2.09 -27.39 5.11
C GLY A 41 -2.60 -26.41 4.06
N LEU A 42 -1.79 -26.15 3.03
CA LEU A 42 -2.15 -25.24 1.93
C LEU A 42 -2.84 -26.02 0.80
N ALA A 43 -4.16 -25.88 0.68
CA ALA A 43 -4.94 -26.44 -0.42
C ALA A 43 -4.97 -25.46 -1.60
N LEU A 44 -4.46 -25.86 -2.76
CA LEU A 44 -4.32 -24.97 -3.91
C LEU A 44 -5.56 -25.05 -4.81
N ASN A 45 -6.17 -23.89 -5.08
CA ASN A 45 -7.26 -23.75 -6.04
C ASN A 45 -6.77 -22.98 -7.26
N LEU A 46 -6.69 -23.67 -8.39
CA LEU A 46 -6.13 -23.14 -9.65
C LEU A 46 -7.20 -22.82 -10.70
N ALA A 47 -8.49 -22.94 -10.35
CA ALA A 47 -9.58 -22.75 -11.31
C ALA A 47 -9.54 -21.37 -11.98
N GLN A 48 -9.11 -20.35 -11.23
CA GLN A 48 -9.02 -18.96 -11.70
C GLN A 48 -7.66 -18.61 -12.33
N ALA A 49 -6.71 -19.55 -12.40
CA ALA A 49 -5.43 -19.34 -13.09
C ALA A 49 -5.57 -19.48 -14.62
N VAL A 50 -6.60 -20.20 -15.09
CA VAL A 50 -6.84 -20.47 -16.51
C VAL A 50 -7.58 -19.31 -17.18
N VAL A 51 -8.65 -18.83 -16.55
CA VAL A 51 -9.51 -17.77 -17.08
C VAL A 51 -9.14 -16.44 -16.42
N PRO A 52 -8.74 -15.41 -17.20
CA PRO A 52 -8.45 -14.08 -16.65
C PRO A 52 -9.65 -13.44 -15.95
N LEU A 53 -9.43 -12.82 -14.80
CA LEU A 53 -10.46 -12.11 -14.04
C LEU A 53 -10.87 -10.76 -14.65
N ALA A 54 -9.95 -10.09 -15.34
CA ALA A 54 -10.18 -8.83 -16.00
C ALA A 54 -9.85 -8.93 -17.50
N GLY A 55 -10.51 -8.08 -18.29
CA GLY A 55 -10.18 -7.89 -19.70
C GLY A 55 -8.85 -7.16 -19.90
N ASN A 56 -8.66 -6.59 -21.10
CA ASN A 56 -7.45 -5.84 -21.43
C ASN A 56 -7.35 -4.57 -20.57
N GLN A 57 -6.57 -4.63 -19.49
CA GLN A 57 -6.15 -3.48 -18.68
C GLN A 57 -4.67 -3.22 -18.91
N SER A 58 -4.28 -1.96 -18.99
CA SER A 58 -2.88 -1.54 -19.10
C SER A 58 -2.20 -1.55 -17.73
N GLY A 59 -2.31 -2.64 -16.96
CA GLY A 59 -1.76 -2.77 -15.61
C GLY A 59 -2.74 -2.48 -14.47
N PHE A 60 -2.32 -2.83 -13.25
CA PHE A 60 -3.20 -2.92 -12.09
C PHE A 60 -2.89 -1.89 -11.01
N TRP A 61 -3.96 -1.30 -10.47
CA TRP A 61 -3.92 -0.42 -9.30
C TRP A 61 -4.23 -1.21 -8.03
N PRO A 62 -3.87 -0.70 -6.83
CA PRO A 62 -4.21 -1.34 -5.56
C PRO A 62 -5.70 -1.71 -5.46
N TYR A 63 -6.59 -0.82 -5.92
CA TYR A 63 -8.02 -1.06 -5.94
C TYR A 63 -8.39 -2.35 -6.68
N HIS A 64 -7.84 -2.58 -7.88
CA HIS A 64 -8.14 -3.79 -8.67
C HIS A 64 -7.71 -5.06 -7.93
N LEU A 65 -6.53 -5.03 -7.30
CA LEU A 65 -6.01 -6.16 -6.53
C LEU A 65 -6.88 -6.45 -5.29
N HIS A 66 -7.25 -5.41 -4.53
CA HIS A 66 -8.12 -5.55 -3.36
C HIS A 66 -9.49 -6.13 -3.74
N MET A 67 -10.09 -5.64 -4.83
CA MET A 67 -11.40 -6.10 -5.29
C MET A 67 -11.36 -7.56 -5.75
N ALA A 68 -10.35 -7.93 -6.55
CA ALA A 68 -10.16 -9.32 -6.97
C ALA A 68 -9.98 -10.25 -5.76
N THR A 69 -9.11 -9.91 -4.82
CA THR A 69 -8.93 -10.72 -3.61
C THR A 69 -10.21 -10.83 -2.79
N ARG A 70 -10.95 -9.75 -2.59
CA ARG A 70 -12.23 -9.79 -1.88
C ARG A 70 -13.23 -10.74 -2.54
N ASP A 71 -13.34 -10.66 -3.86
CA ASP A 71 -14.30 -11.45 -4.63
C ASP A 71 -13.90 -12.93 -4.73
N LEU A 72 -12.59 -13.24 -4.70
CA LEU A 72 -12.06 -14.60 -4.68
C LEU A 72 -12.12 -15.25 -3.30
N THR A 73 -11.65 -14.56 -2.25
CA THR A 73 -11.52 -15.16 -0.92
C THR A 73 -12.86 -15.26 -0.21
N LYS A 74 -13.73 -14.26 -0.35
CA LYS A 74 -15.05 -14.22 0.31
C LYS A 74 -15.00 -14.62 1.79
N ASN A 75 -13.89 -14.38 2.50
CA ASN A 75 -13.80 -14.69 3.93
C ASN A 75 -14.91 -13.90 4.66
N PRO A 76 -15.69 -14.56 5.54
CA PRO A 76 -16.80 -13.93 6.26
C PRO A 76 -16.30 -12.75 7.10
N LYS A 77 -17.13 -11.72 7.30
CA LYS A 77 -16.78 -10.53 8.09
C LYS A 77 -17.55 -10.49 9.43
N PRO A 78 -16.91 -10.17 10.57
CA PRO A 78 -15.47 -10.25 10.81
C PRO A 78 -15.05 -11.71 11.04
N PRO A 79 -14.03 -12.22 10.35
CA PRO A 79 -13.53 -13.55 10.66
C PRO A 79 -12.63 -13.48 11.89
N LYS A 80 -12.63 -14.53 12.70
CA LYS A 80 -11.56 -14.74 13.69
C LYS A 80 -10.22 -15.10 13.01
N ARG A 81 -10.27 -15.56 11.76
CA ARG A 81 -9.15 -16.10 10.96
C ARG A 81 -9.52 -16.19 9.48
N SER A 82 -8.64 -15.80 8.56
CA SER A 82 -8.87 -16.04 7.12
C SER A 82 -8.69 -17.53 6.79
N LEU A 83 -9.66 -18.09 6.08
CA LEU A 83 -9.63 -19.48 5.61
C LEU A 83 -9.20 -19.58 4.14
N ARG A 84 -9.29 -18.45 3.44
CA ARG A 84 -8.89 -18.32 2.04
C ARG A 84 -7.92 -17.17 1.87
N ILE A 85 -6.84 -17.40 1.15
CA ILE A 85 -5.93 -16.34 0.67
C ILE A 85 -5.91 -16.33 -0.85
N ALA A 86 -5.49 -15.22 -1.44
CA ALA A 86 -5.36 -15.08 -2.89
C ALA A 86 -3.92 -14.74 -3.31
N VAL A 87 -3.44 -15.44 -4.35
CA VAL A 87 -2.22 -15.08 -5.08
C VAL A 87 -2.64 -14.65 -6.48
N LEU A 88 -2.48 -13.35 -6.78
CA LEU A 88 -2.86 -12.77 -8.05
C LEU A 88 -1.65 -12.72 -9.01
N ILE A 89 -1.82 -13.27 -10.20
CA ILE A 89 -0.83 -13.21 -11.28
C ILE A 89 -1.23 -12.08 -12.22
N ALA A 90 -0.46 -10.99 -12.20
CA ALA A 90 -0.68 -9.80 -13.00
C ALA A 90 0.52 -9.51 -13.92
N ASP A 91 0.37 -8.55 -14.82
CA ASP A 91 1.41 -8.07 -15.74
C ASP A 91 2.35 -7.09 -15.02
N PHE A 92 1.85 -5.92 -14.62
CA PHE A 92 2.59 -4.87 -13.95
C PHE A 92 1.73 -4.05 -12.98
N TYR A 93 2.40 -3.53 -11.95
CA TYR A 93 1.78 -2.70 -10.94
C TYR A 93 1.88 -1.23 -11.32
N GLN A 94 0.76 -0.58 -11.60
CA GLN A 94 0.74 0.79 -12.12
C GLN A 94 1.50 1.82 -11.26
N PRO A 95 1.35 1.83 -9.92
CA PRO A 95 2.10 2.77 -9.08
C PRO A 95 3.62 2.56 -9.11
N TYR A 96 4.08 1.33 -9.32
CA TYR A 96 5.49 0.96 -9.37
C TYR A 96 5.72 -0.17 -10.38
N PRO A 97 5.87 0.13 -11.69
CA PRO A 97 5.92 -0.90 -12.73
C PRO A 97 7.10 -1.89 -12.63
N ALA A 98 8.09 -1.59 -11.79
CA ALA A 98 9.23 -2.46 -11.53
C ALA A 98 9.06 -3.35 -10.27
N ALA A 99 7.96 -3.21 -9.53
CA ALA A 99 7.65 -4.09 -8.41
C ALA A 99 7.45 -5.52 -8.94
N LEU A 100 8.06 -6.50 -8.26
CA LEU A 100 7.94 -7.91 -8.63
C LEU A 100 6.77 -8.56 -7.90
N GLY A 101 6.52 -8.13 -6.67
CA GLY A 101 5.40 -8.57 -5.86
C GLY A 101 4.90 -7.49 -4.92
N VAL A 102 3.66 -7.62 -4.48
CA VAL A 102 3.04 -6.77 -3.46
C VAL A 102 2.13 -7.65 -2.61
N MET A 103 2.31 -7.59 -1.29
CA MET A 103 1.32 -8.06 -0.34
C MET A 103 0.37 -6.91 0.00
N PHE A 104 -0.91 -7.21 0.19
CA PHE A 104 -1.90 -6.20 0.51
C PHE A 104 -3.00 -6.72 1.45
N ASP A 105 -3.55 -5.78 2.21
CA ASP A 105 -4.72 -5.99 3.04
C ASP A 105 -5.99 -5.86 2.17
N ARG A 106 -7.19 -5.94 2.76
CA ARG A 106 -8.46 -5.70 2.04
C ARG A 106 -8.66 -4.27 1.53
N GLY A 107 -7.64 -3.41 1.63
CA GLY A 107 -7.66 -2.05 1.12
C GLY A 107 -8.28 -1.02 2.06
N PHE A 108 -8.77 0.05 1.45
CA PHE A 108 -9.54 1.11 2.10
C PHE A 108 -11.04 0.77 2.04
N ASP A 109 -11.66 0.59 3.21
CA ASP A 109 -13.08 0.29 3.37
C ASP A 109 -13.79 1.46 4.07
N PRO A 110 -14.51 2.33 3.33
CA PRO A 110 -15.10 3.56 3.85
C PRO A 110 -16.42 3.36 4.64
N GLY A 111 -16.88 2.11 4.83
CA GLY A 111 -18.06 1.84 5.67
C GLY A 111 -19.34 1.52 4.90
N ASP A 112 -19.25 0.84 3.74
CA ASP A 112 -20.35 0.02 3.20
C ASP A 112 -20.70 -1.19 4.10
N ASP A 113 -20.03 -1.31 5.25
CA ASP A 113 -20.27 -2.29 6.27
C ASP A 113 -20.92 -1.59 7.50
N PRO A 114 -22.14 -2.00 7.90
CA PRO A 114 -22.95 -1.34 8.92
C PRO A 114 -22.36 -1.37 10.34
N ASN A 115 -21.21 -2.03 10.53
CA ASN A 115 -20.49 -2.04 11.79
C ASN A 115 -19.21 -1.19 11.67
N SER A 116 -19.26 0.11 11.98
CA SER A 116 -18.07 0.97 12.18
C SER A 116 -17.24 0.58 13.43
N ASN A 117 -16.96 -0.71 13.56
CA ASN A 117 -16.48 -1.45 14.71
C ASN A 117 -14.97 -1.75 14.52
N PRO A 118 -14.14 -1.76 15.59
CA PRO A 118 -12.74 -2.26 15.58
C PRO A 118 -12.51 -3.61 14.87
N ALA A 119 -13.57 -4.34 14.54
CA ALA A 119 -13.60 -5.50 13.66
C ALA A 119 -12.91 -5.34 12.28
N PHE A 120 -12.68 -4.14 11.73
CA PHE A 120 -11.99 -3.98 10.43
C PHE A 120 -10.47 -4.25 10.48
N THR A 121 -9.86 -4.18 11.65
CA THR A 121 -8.48 -4.67 11.83
C THR A 121 -8.40 -6.19 11.90
N ALA A 122 -9.53 -6.92 11.83
CA ALA A 122 -9.59 -8.36 12.11
C ALA A 122 -9.27 -9.27 10.91
N SER A 123 -8.88 -8.74 9.73
CA SER A 123 -8.44 -9.58 8.59
C SER A 123 -7.37 -8.93 7.70
N PRO A 124 -6.23 -8.52 8.27
CA PRO A 124 -5.11 -8.02 7.48
C PRO A 124 -4.47 -9.17 6.67
N ARG A 125 -3.87 -8.85 5.51
CA ARG A 125 -3.01 -9.76 4.74
C ARG A 125 -3.72 -11.00 4.18
N GLU A 126 -4.74 -10.79 3.35
CA GLU A 126 -5.46 -11.88 2.67
C GLU A 126 -5.01 -12.11 1.22
N GLY A 127 -4.28 -11.17 0.64
CA GLY A 127 -3.94 -11.20 -0.76
C GLY A 127 -2.52 -10.74 -1.03
N CYS A 128 -1.90 -11.36 -2.02
CA CYS A 128 -0.70 -10.84 -2.64
C CYS A 128 -0.80 -10.95 -4.16
N ALA A 129 0.09 -10.24 -4.84
CA ALA A 129 0.21 -10.27 -6.29
C ALA A 129 1.67 -10.41 -6.70
N ILE A 130 1.90 -11.10 -7.81
CA ILE A 130 3.18 -11.12 -8.54
C ILE A 130 2.99 -10.48 -9.92
N PHE A 131 4.03 -9.80 -10.41
CA PHE A 131 3.97 -9.01 -11.65
C PHE A 131 4.90 -9.61 -12.70
N THR A 132 4.32 -10.48 -13.52
CA THR A 132 5.02 -11.38 -14.42
C THR A 132 5.72 -10.68 -15.59
N SER A 133 5.21 -9.53 -16.04
CA SER A 133 5.91 -8.69 -17.03
C SER A 133 7.07 -7.94 -16.39
N ALA A 134 6.93 -7.45 -15.15
CA ALA A 134 8.04 -6.84 -14.42
C ALA A 134 9.17 -7.85 -14.17
N ILE A 135 8.81 -9.08 -13.80
CA ILE A 135 9.74 -10.19 -13.65
C ILE A 135 10.44 -10.52 -14.97
N ALA A 136 9.71 -10.69 -16.07
CA ALA A 136 10.29 -10.98 -17.39
C ALA A 136 11.22 -9.85 -17.88
N ASN A 137 10.84 -8.59 -17.64
CA ASN A 137 11.67 -7.44 -17.99
C ASN A 137 12.98 -7.40 -17.18
N LEU A 138 12.94 -7.79 -15.90
CA LEU A 138 14.13 -7.90 -15.06
C LEU A 138 14.97 -9.12 -15.45
N ARG A 139 14.31 -10.25 -15.72
CA ARG A 139 14.89 -11.57 -16.02
C ARG A 139 14.71 -11.85 -17.50
N LYS A 140 15.64 -11.32 -18.30
CA LYS A 140 15.63 -11.30 -19.77
C LYS A 140 15.44 -12.67 -20.46
N THR A 141 15.49 -13.78 -19.73
CA THR A 141 15.28 -15.14 -20.26
C THR A 141 14.18 -15.85 -19.47
N GLN A 142 13.39 -16.68 -20.17
CA GLN A 142 12.27 -17.39 -19.55
C GLN A 142 12.68 -18.25 -18.33
N PRO A 143 13.78 -19.04 -18.35
CA PRO A 143 14.16 -19.85 -17.19
C PRO A 143 14.45 -19.01 -15.94
N LEU A 144 15.09 -17.85 -16.10
CA LEU A 144 15.36 -16.94 -14.98
C LEU A 144 14.07 -16.25 -14.50
N ALA A 145 13.14 -15.96 -15.41
CA ALA A 145 11.83 -15.41 -15.06
C ALA A 145 10.97 -16.41 -14.28
N GLU A 146 10.97 -17.69 -14.65
CA GLU A 146 10.30 -18.77 -13.90
C GLU A 146 10.86 -18.91 -12.49
N GLN A 147 12.18 -18.90 -12.38
CA GLN A 147 12.88 -18.98 -11.11
C GLN A 147 12.51 -17.81 -10.19
N GLU A 148 12.53 -16.59 -10.71
CA GLU A 148 12.14 -15.39 -9.98
C GLU A 148 10.64 -15.37 -9.62
N ALA A 149 9.77 -15.84 -10.51
CA ALA A 149 8.34 -15.92 -10.25
C ALA A 149 8.03 -16.89 -9.10
N LEU A 150 8.71 -18.03 -9.04
CA LEU A 150 8.59 -18.97 -7.92
C LEU A 150 9.07 -18.33 -6.62
N PHE A 151 10.28 -17.75 -6.61
CA PHE A 151 10.85 -17.08 -5.44
C PHE A 151 9.93 -15.96 -4.92
N THR A 152 9.49 -15.08 -5.82
CA THR A 152 8.61 -13.95 -5.49
C THR A 152 7.26 -14.45 -4.95
N THR A 153 6.70 -15.51 -5.53
CA THR A 153 5.44 -16.07 -5.02
C THR A 153 5.57 -16.56 -3.59
N ILE A 154 6.62 -17.32 -3.28
CA ILE A 154 6.86 -17.83 -1.92
C ILE A 154 7.13 -16.67 -0.95
N HIS A 155 7.90 -15.67 -1.39
CA HIS A 155 8.18 -14.45 -0.63
C HIS A 155 6.89 -13.72 -0.22
N GLU A 156 6.04 -13.42 -1.21
CA GLU A 156 4.79 -12.71 -0.95
C GLU A 156 3.81 -13.51 -0.08
N VAL A 157 3.71 -14.82 -0.30
CA VAL A 157 2.90 -15.70 0.56
C VAL A 157 3.49 -15.73 1.98
N GLY A 158 4.82 -15.70 2.14
CA GLY A 158 5.47 -15.55 3.44
C GLY A 158 5.03 -14.29 4.19
N HIS A 159 4.86 -13.17 3.49
CA HIS A 159 4.30 -11.95 4.09
C HIS A 159 2.84 -12.09 4.51
N LEU A 160 2.04 -12.92 3.81
CA LEU A 160 0.68 -13.28 4.28
C LEU A 160 0.71 -14.04 5.61
N PHE A 161 1.82 -14.69 5.95
CA PHE A 161 2.07 -15.30 7.26
C PHE A 161 2.84 -14.39 8.23
N ASN A 162 2.85 -13.08 7.97
CA ASN A 162 3.48 -12.04 8.79
C ASN A 162 5.00 -12.14 8.91
N LEU A 163 5.68 -12.85 8.01
CA LEU A 163 7.13 -12.98 8.07
C LEU A 163 7.77 -11.69 7.52
N PRO A 164 8.54 -10.93 8.31
CA PRO A 164 9.20 -9.72 7.83
C PRO A 164 10.46 -10.05 7.01
N HIS A 165 11.01 -9.06 6.32
CA HIS A 165 12.39 -9.17 5.82
C HIS A 165 13.35 -9.31 7.00
N VAL A 166 14.38 -10.12 6.79
CA VAL A 166 15.49 -10.27 7.74
C VAL A 166 16.78 -10.01 6.97
N LEU A 167 17.65 -9.18 7.54
CA LEU A 167 18.95 -8.90 6.96
C LEU A 167 19.93 -9.98 7.39
N THR A 168 20.25 -10.90 6.49
CA THR A 168 21.31 -11.90 6.67
C THR A 168 22.32 -11.85 5.52
N PRO A 169 23.57 -12.28 5.73
CA PRO A 169 24.57 -12.33 4.66
C PRO A 169 24.16 -13.27 3.51
N GLN A 170 23.48 -14.38 3.85
CA GLN A 170 22.96 -15.33 2.87
C GLN A 170 21.50 -15.02 2.54
N PRO A 171 21.11 -15.04 1.26
CA PRO A 171 19.73 -14.84 0.85
C PRO A 171 18.84 -16.02 1.27
N HIS A 172 17.55 -15.76 1.47
CA HIS A 172 16.49 -16.70 1.83
C HIS A 172 15.16 -16.23 1.23
N PHE A 173 14.05 -16.97 1.42
CA PHE A 173 12.74 -16.60 0.83
C PHE A 173 12.19 -15.23 1.24
N LEU A 174 12.66 -14.63 2.33
CA LEU A 174 12.24 -13.30 2.80
C LEU A 174 13.33 -12.23 2.53
N SER A 175 14.32 -12.54 1.69
CA SER A 175 15.26 -11.55 1.18
C SER A 175 14.65 -10.80 0.00
N GLN A 176 15.01 -9.53 -0.16
CA GLN A 176 14.61 -8.74 -1.33
C GLN A 176 15.28 -9.29 -2.60
N SER A 177 14.56 -9.40 -3.71
CA SER A 177 15.15 -9.88 -4.97
C SER A 177 16.37 -9.07 -5.40
N ALA A 178 17.42 -9.77 -5.85
CA ALA A 178 18.64 -9.16 -6.36
C ALA A 178 18.44 -8.55 -7.76
N THR A 179 19.06 -7.40 -8.05
CA THR A 179 18.93 -6.76 -9.36
C THR A 179 19.65 -7.52 -10.49
N ALA A 180 20.80 -8.12 -10.21
CA ALA A 180 21.68 -8.70 -11.22
C ALA A 180 21.17 -10.05 -11.78
N ALA A 181 20.75 -10.96 -10.89
CA ALA A 181 20.28 -12.29 -11.25
C ALA A 181 19.29 -12.80 -10.17
N PRO A 182 18.42 -13.79 -10.49
CA PRO A 182 17.70 -14.52 -9.45
C PRO A 182 18.70 -15.18 -8.50
N TYR A 183 18.29 -15.40 -7.26
CA TYR A 183 19.11 -16.14 -6.32
C TYR A 183 19.30 -17.59 -6.76
N GLY A 184 20.50 -18.14 -6.52
CA GLY A 184 20.75 -19.57 -6.70
C GLY A 184 20.02 -20.44 -5.66
N ASN A 185 20.11 -21.77 -5.81
CA ASN A 185 19.40 -22.75 -4.99
C ASN A 185 19.61 -22.57 -3.47
N GLY A 186 20.75 -22.03 -3.05
CA GLY A 186 21.03 -21.73 -1.65
C GLY A 186 20.03 -20.75 -0.99
N ALA A 187 19.28 -19.96 -1.75
CA ALA A 187 18.28 -19.03 -1.21
C ALA A 187 16.89 -19.62 -1.00
N TYR A 188 16.65 -20.87 -1.42
CA TYR A 188 15.31 -21.47 -1.47
C TYR A 188 14.97 -22.14 -0.14
N HIS A 189 15.04 -21.36 0.94
CA HIS A 189 14.76 -21.83 2.28
C HIS A 189 14.16 -20.73 3.16
N PHE A 190 13.46 -21.16 4.21
CA PHE A 190 13.10 -20.30 5.34
C PHE A 190 14.19 -20.42 6.40
N LEU A 191 14.61 -19.28 6.98
CA LEU A 191 15.48 -19.27 8.15
C LEU A 191 14.81 -20.02 9.33
N PRO A 192 15.58 -20.57 10.29
CA PRO A 192 15.02 -21.28 11.45
C PRO A 192 13.95 -20.49 12.21
N GLN A 193 14.14 -19.18 12.38
CA GLN A 193 13.15 -18.29 13.01
C GLN A 193 11.84 -18.15 12.21
N HIS A 194 11.91 -18.19 10.88
CA HIS A 194 10.71 -18.18 10.03
C HIS A 194 9.97 -19.51 10.13
N ALA A 195 10.70 -20.63 10.11
CA ALA A 195 10.13 -21.97 10.29
C ALA A 195 9.46 -22.11 11.68
N PHE A 196 10.11 -21.60 12.73
CA PHE A 196 9.53 -21.55 14.08
C PHE A 196 8.25 -20.71 14.14
N ALA A 197 8.24 -19.54 13.49
CA ALA A 197 7.03 -18.72 13.40
C ALA A 197 5.92 -19.48 12.65
N LEU A 198 6.21 -20.04 11.48
CA LEU A 198 5.27 -20.78 10.65
C LEU A 198 4.68 -22.02 11.36
N SER A 199 5.42 -22.68 12.26
CA SER A 199 4.91 -23.81 13.05
C SER A 199 3.93 -23.42 14.16
N LYS A 200 3.68 -22.13 14.34
CA LYS A 200 2.71 -21.57 15.30
C LYS A 200 1.48 -21.00 14.61
N CYS A 201 1.30 -21.26 13.31
CA CYS A 201 0.21 -20.71 12.52
C CYS A 201 -1.18 -21.18 12.98
N SER A 202 -1.33 -22.31 13.65
CA SER A 202 -2.61 -22.76 14.22
C SER A 202 -2.99 -22.03 15.51
N VAL A 203 -2.00 -21.49 16.24
CA VAL A 203 -2.17 -21.02 17.62
C VAL A 203 -1.83 -19.55 17.83
N SER A 204 -1.14 -18.90 16.87
CA SER A 204 -0.73 -17.49 16.99
C SER A 204 -1.40 -16.58 15.95
N PRO A 205 -2.21 -15.58 16.39
CA PRO A 205 -2.77 -14.57 15.50
C PRO A 205 -1.69 -13.73 14.85
N SER A 206 -0.51 -13.62 15.46
CA SER A 206 0.61 -12.91 14.85
C SER A 206 1.13 -13.58 13.58
N ILE A 207 0.82 -14.85 13.33
CA ILE A 207 1.35 -15.59 12.16
C ILE A 207 0.27 -15.88 11.12
N TRP A 208 -0.94 -16.30 11.51
CA TRP A 208 -1.90 -16.71 10.49
C TRP A 208 -2.39 -15.54 9.60
N PRO A 209 -2.73 -15.79 8.33
CA PRO A 209 -3.33 -14.78 7.45
C PRO A 209 -4.66 -14.29 8.03
N GLY A 210 -4.86 -12.98 8.04
CA GLY A 210 -6.03 -12.39 8.69
C GLY A 210 -5.93 -12.24 10.21
N GLY A 211 -4.80 -12.58 10.84
CA GLY A 211 -4.64 -12.45 12.29
C GLY A 211 -4.24 -11.03 12.72
N ALA A 212 -2.97 -10.80 12.99
CA ALA A 212 -2.44 -9.51 13.43
C ALA A 212 -2.04 -8.61 12.25
N PRO A 213 -1.97 -7.27 12.45
CA PRO A 213 -1.38 -6.35 11.47
C PRO A 213 0.02 -6.78 11.03
N PHE A 214 0.42 -6.42 9.80
CA PHE A 214 1.77 -6.75 9.34
C PHE A 214 2.85 -6.13 10.27
N GLY A 215 3.80 -6.95 10.70
CA GLY A 215 4.88 -6.57 11.63
C GLY A 215 4.48 -6.61 13.10
N ASP A 216 3.20 -6.84 13.43
CA ASP A 216 2.75 -7.14 14.79
C ASP A 216 2.97 -8.62 15.08
N ASN A 217 4.21 -8.93 15.44
CA ASN A 217 4.67 -10.30 15.62
C ASN A 217 4.41 -10.83 17.04
N GLY A 218 3.74 -10.10 17.93
CA GLY A 218 3.47 -10.55 19.30
C GLY A 218 4.74 -11.06 20.00
N ASP A 219 4.69 -12.26 20.57
CA ASP A 219 5.83 -12.92 21.23
C ASP A 219 6.99 -13.28 20.28
N PHE A 220 6.77 -13.21 18.96
CA PHE A 220 7.80 -13.38 17.93
C PHE A 220 8.50 -12.06 17.57
N ALA A 221 8.01 -10.93 18.10
CA ALA A 221 8.75 -9.68 18.05
C ALA A 221 9.99 -9.81 18.94
N ASN A 222 11.17 -9.50 18.40
CA ASN A 222 12.46 -9.39 19.11
C ASN A 222 13.41 -10.60 19.14
N VAL A 223 13.24 -11.66 18.34
CA VAL A 223 14.22 -12.77 18.43
C VAL A 223 15.60 -12.43 17.82
N ASN A 224 15.78 -11.40 16.98
CA ASN A 224 17.09 -11.11 16.37
C ASN A 224 17.35 -9.66 15.90
N LEU A 225 16.56 -8.67 16.31
CA LEU A 225 16.92 -7.28 16.02
C LEU A 225 17.85 -6.79 17.13
N PRO A 226 19.13 -6.48 16.85
CA PRO A 226 19.98 -5.84 17.85
C PRO A 226 19.25 -4.61 18.38
N PRO A 227 19.34 -4.31 19.68
CA PRO A 227 18.76 -3.09 20.23
C PRO A 227 19.22 -1.91 19.37
N PRO A 228 18.39 -0.88 19.16
CA PRO A 228 18.77 0.25 18.35
C PRO A 228 20.03 0.90 18.95
N SER A 229 21.20 0.49 18.45
CA SER A 229 22.46 1.16 18.67
C SER A 229 22.32 2.59 18.17
N ALA A 230 23.03 3.53 18.79
CA ALA A 230 22.99 4.96 18.51
C ALA A 230 22.67 5.27 17.04
N ARG A 231 21.50 5.89 16.82
CA ARG A 231 21.01 6.27 15.49
C ARG A 231 21.88 7.43 15.01
N ALA A 232 22.61 7.22 13.92
CA ALA A 232 23.34 8.31 13.29
C ALA A 232 22.36 9.15 12.47
N ALA A 233 22.21 10.43 12.81
CA ALA A 233 21.54 11.38 11.94
C ALA A 233 22.32 11.46 10.61
N LEU A 234 21.63 11.39 9.49
CA LEU A 234 22.27 11.57 8.18
C LEU A 234 22.50 13.06 7.95
N PHE A 235 23.64 13.58 8.42
CA PHE A 235 23.95 15.01 8.31
C PHE A 235 23.82 15.51 6.86
N GLY A 236 23.05 16.58 6.67
CA GLY A 236 22.88 17.24 5.37
C GLY A 236 21.77 16.71 4.46
N LEU A 237 20.95 15.75 4.92
CA LEU A 237 19.71 15.36 4.23
C LEU A 237 18.53 15.62 5.17
N GLU A 238 17.54 16.35 4.68
CA GLU A 238 16.37 16.81 5.44
C GLU A 238 15.10 16.19 4.85
N LEU A 239 14.23 15.71 5.72
CA LEU A 239 12.88 15.26 5.39
C LEU A 239 11.93 16.32 5.94
N ASP A 240 11.05 16.85 5.10
CA ASP A 240 10.02 17.80 5.48
C ASP A 240 8.65 17.25 5.06
N ILE A 241 7.64 17.49 5.89
CA ILE A 241 6.24 17.24 5.54
C ILE A 241 5.43 18.52 5.68
N ALA A 242 4.43 18.67 4.82
CA ALA A 242 3.50 19.79 4.86
C ALA A 242 2.07 19.30 4.63
N MET A 243 1.14 19.96 5.33
CA MET A 243 -0.29 19.86 5.05
C MET A 243 -0.90 21.25 5.22
N SER A 244 -1.44 21.81 4.16
CA SER A 244 -2.02 23.15 4.20
C SER A 244 -3.43 23.15 4.81
N LEU A 245 -4.20 22.07 4.65
CA LEU A 245 -5.49 21.90 5.32
C LEU A 245 -5.27 21.53 6.79
N ARG A 246 -5.53 22.46 7.71
CA ARG A 246 -5.29 22.28 9.15
C ARG A 246 -6.52 21.87 9.94
N GLU A 247 -7.71 22.08 9.39
CA GLU A 247 -8.97 21.76 10.06
C GLU A 247 -9.92 21.07 9.06
N PHE A 248 -10.43 19.88 9.42
CA PHE A 248 -11.25 19.05 8.52
C PHE A 248 -12.06 18.01 9.30
N TRP A 249 -13.12 17.45 8.71
CA TRP A 249 -13.82 16.26 9.20
C TRP A 249 -13.07 14.99 8.82
N ALA A 250 -13.15 13.95 9.65
CA ALA A 250 -12.46 12.67 9.43
C ALA A 250 -12.75 11.97 8.08
N PHE A 251 -13.86 12.32 7.42
CA PHE A 251 -14.27 11.78 6.12
C PHE A 251 -13.85 12.66 4.93
N GLU A 252 -13.17 13.79 5.17
CA GLU A 252 -12.66 14.65 4.11
C GLU A 252 -11.29 14.16 3.60
N PRO A 253 -11.03 14.25 2.29
CA PRO A 253 -9.74 13.87 1.73
C PRO A 253 -8.64 14.82 2.22
N VAL A 254 -7.57 14.22 2.73
CA VAL A 254 -6.36 14.91 3.20
C VAL A 254 -5.12 14.18 2.73
N ASP A 255 -4.13 14.97 2.30
CA ASP A 255 -2.90 14.50 1.70
C ASP A 255 -1.72 15.25 2.33
N LEU A 256 -0.60 14.55 2.49
CA LEU A 256 0.69 15.10 2.90
C LEU A 256 1.55 15.38 1.68
N ASP A 257 2.12 16.59 1.61
CA ASP A 257 3.29 16.86 0.79
C ASP A 257 4.52 16.39 1.55
N VAL A 258 5.30 15.49 0.94
CA VAL A 258 6.55 14.98 1.48
C VAL A 258 7.70 15.47 0.61
N GLU A 259 8.69 16.11 1.21
CA GLU A 259 9.90 16.59 0.55
C GLU A 259 11.16 15.98 1.19
N LEU A 260 12.04 15.44 0.36
CA LEU A 260 13.38 15.01 0.77
C LEU A 260 14.42 15.86 0.04
N ARG A 261 15.20 16.64 0.77
CA ARG A 261 16.12 17.64 0.20
C ARG A 261 17.49 17.64 0.86
N VAL A 262 18.48 18.12 0.13
CA VAL A 262 19.82 18.41 0.69
C VAL A 262 19.74 19.69 1.51
N ALA A 263 20.29 19.65 2.72
CA ALA A 263 20.33 20.80 3.62
C ALA A 263 21.05 22.00 2.97
N PRO A 264 20.63 23.25 3.25
CA PRO A 264 21.34 24.43 2.79
C PRO A 264 22.83 24.40 3.16
N GLY A 265 23.71 24.84 2.25
CA GLY A 265 25.16 24.85 2.46
C GLY A 265 25.87 23.50 2.23
N VAL A 266 25.13 22.42 1.99
CA VAL A 266 25.71 21.11 1.68
C VAL A 266 25.81 20.92 0.16
N ALA A 267 27.03 20.77 -0.37
CA ALA A 267 27.28 20.61 -1.81
C ALA A 267 27.17 19.16 -2.31
N ARG A 268 27.18 18.16 -1.43
CA ARG A 268 27.16 16.74 -1.82
C ARG A 268 25.78 16.26 -2.26
N ARG A 269 25.78 15.19 -3.07
CA ARG A 269 24.57 14.45 -3.46
C ARG A 269 24.40 13.22 -2.58
N PHE A 270 23.15 12.82 -2.36
CA PHE A 270 22.80 11.63 -1.58
C PHE A 270 22.15 10.59 -2.48
N ARG A 271 22.55 9.32 -2.34
CA ARG A 271 21.90 8.19 -2.98
C ARG A 271 21.09 7.45 -1.93
N VAL A 272 19.76 7.51 -2.06
CA VAL A 272 18.79 6.94 -1.12
C VAL A 272 17.90 5.91 -1.82
N PRO A 273 17.30 4.96 -1.10
CA PRO A 273 16.27 4.10 -1.67
C PRO A 273 15.05 4.92 -2.13
N ASP A 274 14.46 4.56 -3.28
CA ASP A 274 13.20 5.14 -3.79
C ASP A 274 11.99 4.53 -3.07
N CYS A 275 11.99 4.62 -1.74
CA CYS A 275 11.05 3.98 -0.81
C CYS A 275 10.28 4.98 0.04
N ILE A 276 10.03 6.19 -0.48
CA ILE A 276 9.33 7.26 0.24
C ILE A 276 7.81 7.10 -0.02
N ASP A 277 7.25 6.03 0.55
CA ASP A 277 5.82 5.72 0.58
C ASP A 277 5.57 4.80 1.79
N HIS A 278 4.46 4.99 2.50
CA HIS A 278 4.16 4.27 3.75
C HIS A 278 3.89 2.77 3.56
N GLY A 279 3.86 2.28 2.31
CA GLY A 279 3.91 0.85 2.01
C GLY A 279 5.30 0.21 2.02
N TYR A 280 6.37 0.99 2.20
CA TYR A 280 7.73 0.47 2.41
C TYR A 280 8.09 0.46 3.90
N ASP A 281 8.96 -0.47 4.30
CA ASP A 281 9.42 -0.55 5.70
C ASP A 281 10.31 0.64 6.11
N GLN A 282 10.98 1.26 5.14
CA GLN A 282 11.88 2.38 5.34
C GLN A 282 11.17 3.70 5.61
N PHE A 283 9.87 3.84 5.31
CA PHE A 283 9.15 5.10 5.45
C PHE A 283 7.88 4.92 6.29
N ALA A 284 7.80 5.62 7.41
CA ALA A 284 6.67 5.57 8.32
C ALA A 284 6.05 6.95 8.50
N ILE A 285 4.73 7.02 8.48
CA ILE A 285 3.97 8.19 8.93
C ILE A 285 3.39 7.84 10.30
N TRP A 286 3.57 8.74 11.26
CA TRP A 286 3.05 8.61 12.61
C TRP A 286 1.95 9.62 12.85
N ILE A 287 0.95 9.20 13.61
CA ILE A 287 -0.15 10.02 14.10
C ILE A 287 -0.16 9.90 15.63
N GLU A 288 -0.02 11.03 16.30
CA GLU A 288 -0.36 11.19 17.71
C GLU A 288 -1.82 11.64 17.80
N GLU A 289 -2.63 10.84 18.49
CA GLU A 289 -4.06 11.05 18.73
C GLU A 289 -4.29 12.13 19.81
N PRO A 290 -5.52 12.65 19.97
CA PRO A 290 -5.82 13.70 20.95
C PRO A 290 -5.56 13.33 22.41
N ASP A 291 -5.49 12.04 22.73
CA ASP A 291 -5.14 11.52 24.06
C ASP A 291 -3.63 11.25 24.24
N GLY A 292 -2.81 11.62 23.25
CA GLY A 292 -1.37 11.37 23.22
C GLY A 292 -0.97 9.98 22.74
N ALA A 293 -1.92 9.09 22.41
CA ALA A 293 -1.61 7.77 21.88
C ALA A 293 -0.95 7.89 20.51
N ARG A 294 0.19 7.20 20.33
CA ARG A 294 0.95 7.23 19.06
C ARG A 294 0.74 5.96 18.28
N ARG A 295 0.48 6.08 16.98
CA ARG A 295 0.42 4.94 16.06
C ARG A 295 1.01 5.27 14.70
N LYS A 296 1.42 4.21 13.99
CA LYS A 296 1.79 4.30 12.58
C LYS A 296 0.53 4.30 11.72
N LEU A 297 0.49 5.15 10.71
CA LEU A 297 -0.49 5.06 9.63
C LEU A 297 -0.31 3.70 8.93
N ARG A 298 -1.38 2.90 8.87
CA ARG A 298 -1.29 1.56 8.31
C ARG A 298 -1.46 1.58 6.78
N SER A 299 -0.40 1.30 6.04
CA SER A 299 -0.55 1.11 4.59
C SER A 299 -1.41 -0.12 4.31
N PRO A 300 -2.39 -0.05 3.38
CA PRO A 300 -3.10 -1.23 2.90
C PRO A 300 -2.25 -2.13 2.00
N ARG A 301 -0.98 -1.76 1.75
CA ARG A 301 -0.10 -2.38 0.77
C ARG A 301 1.35 -2.39 1.26
N ARG A 302 2.06 -3.47 0.94
CA ARG A 302 3.48 -3.66 1.21
C ARG A 302 4.19 -3.97 -0.10
N TYR A 303 5.12 -3.11 -0.49
CA TYR A 303 5.82 -3.27 -1.76
C TYR A 303 7.07 -4.12 -1.58
N CYS A 304 7.24 -5.08 -2.50
CA CYS A 304 8.40 -5.95 -2.52
C CYS A 304 9.08 -5.88 -3.89
N GLY A 305 10.39 -5.72 -3.88
CA GLY A 305 11.19 -5.67 -5.09
C GLY A 305 12.53 -5.00 -4.89
N PRO A 306 13.42 -5.11 -5.89
CA PRO A 306 14.70 -4.43 -5.86
C PRO A 306 14.47 -2.92 -5.75
N THR A 307 14.98 -2.35 -4.67
CA THR A 307 14.81 -0.92 -4.41
C THR A 307 15.69 -0.13 -5.38
N LYS A 308 15.07 0.57 -6.34
CA LYS A 308 15.80 1.56 -7.14
C LYS A 308 16.39 2.61 -6.20
N SER A 309 17.61 3.04 -6.48
CA SER A 309 18.14 4.20 -5.79
C SER A 309 17.73 5.48 -6.51
N ARG A 310 17.42 6.52 -5.74
CA ARG A 310 17.26 7.88 -6.22
C ARG A 310 18.44 8.73 -5.75
N THR A 311 18.85 9.67 -6.60
CA THR A 311 19.82 10.69 -6.22
C THR A 311 19.10 11.97 -5.83
N ILE A 312 19.35 12.45 -4.61
CA ILE A 312 18.92 13.76 -4.12
C ILE A 312 20.12 14.70 -4.22
N ALA A 313 19.95 15.83 -4.90
CA ALA A 313 21.03 16.78 -5.17
C ALA A 313 20.69 18.18 -4.61
N PRO A 314 21.69 19.02 -4.33
CA PRO A 314 21.45 20.41 -3.94
C PRO A 314 20.56 21.13 -4.96
N GLY A 315 19.55 21.85 -4.47
CA GLY A 315 18.57 22.55 -5.32
C GLY A 315 17.63 21.64 -6.12
N ARG A 316 17.69 20.31 -5.94
CA ARG A 316 16.83 19.33 -6.63
C ARG A 316 16.20 18.38 -5.60
N PRO A 317 15.20 18.85 -4.86
CA PRO A 317 14.50 18.00 -3.89
C PRO A 317 13.71 16.90 -4.59
N PHE A 318 13.49 15.80 -3.88
CA PHE A 318 12.43 14.86 -4.23
C PHE A 318 11.15 15.29 -3.54
N ARG A 319 10.03 15.25 -4.28
CA ARG A 319 8.70 15.58 -3.75
C ARG A 319 7.71 14.49 -4.13
N ARG A 320 6.76 14.22 -3.24
CA ARG A 320 5.64 13.32 -3.47
C ARG A 320 4.46 13.70 -2.59
N ASP A 321 3.26 13.53 -3.11
CA ASP A 321 2.03 13.59 -2.34
C ASP A 321 1.62 12.20 -1.82
N ILE A 322 1.23 12.09 -0.55
CA ILE A 322 0.76 10.85 0.07
C ILE A 322 -0.61 11.09 0.68
N SER A 323 -1.62 10.35 0.21
CA SER A 323 -2.93 10.43 0.84
C SER A 323 -2.92 9.80 2.23
N ILE A 324 -3.32 10.59 3.21
CA ILE A 324 -3.53 10.18 4.59
C ILE A 324 -5.02 10.24 4.96
N PHE A 325 -5.88 10.30 3.94
CA PHE A 325 -7.32 10.23 4.03
C PHE A 325 -7.80 8.89 4.63
N GLY A 326 -7.16 7.81 4.18
CA GLY A 326 -7.49 6.44 4.56
C GLY A 326 -6.25 5.62 4.85
N GLU A 327 -6.45 4.54 5.59
CA GLU A 327 -5.47 3.52 5.90
C GLU A 327 -6.08 2.13 5.67
N ALA A 328 -5.31 1.08 5.95
CA ALA A 328 -5.80 -0.29 5.94
C ALA A 328 -7.02 -0.42 6.88
N GLY A 329 -8.19 -0.69 6.31
CA GLY A 329 -9.42 -0.90 7.08
C GLY A 329 -10.27 0.34 7.33
N GLY A 330 -9.97 1.51 6.75
CA GLY A 330 -10.89 2.65 6.76
C GLY A 330 -10.21 4.02 6.87
N TYR A 331 -10.93 5.01 7.39
CA TYR A 331 -10.43 6.39 7.54
C TYR A 331 -9.27 6.46 8.52
N ALA A 332 -8.25 7.26 8.19
CA ALA A 332 -7.05 7.36 9.01
C ALA A 332 -7.33 8.06 10.35
N PHE A 333 -8.19 9.08 10.39
CA PHE A 333 -8.49 9.83 11.62
C PHE A 333 -9.74 9.28 12.29
N ARG A 334 -9.59 8.73 13.50
CA ARG A 334 -10.65 7.98 14.19
C ARG A 334 -11.37 8.82 15.24
N ARG A 335 -10.69 9.82 15.78
CA ARG A 335 -11.16 10.69 16.87
C ARG A 335 -11.21 12.12 16.39
N ALA A 336 -12.11 12.91 16.98
CA ALA A 336 -12.09 14.36 16.82
C ALA A 336 -11.12 14.97 17.84
N GLY A 337 -10.54 16.12 17.51
CA GLY A 337 -9.56 16.84 18.34
C GLY A 337 -8.24 17.09 17.61
N TYR A 338 -7.26 17.60 18.36
CA TYR A 338 -5.94 17.89 17.83
C TYR A 338 -5.13 16.60 17.64
N HIS A 339 -4.48 16.48 16.49
CA HIS A 339 -3.55 15.41 16.18
C HIS A 339 -2.22 16.02 15.75
N THR A 340 -1.13 15.29 16.00
CA THR A 340 0.20 15.65 15.51
C THR A 340 0.69 14.58 14.56
N ILE A 341 1.19 14.99 13.40
CA ILE A 341 1.66 14.11 12.33
C ILE A 341 3.16 14.35 12.11
N TRP A 342 3.92 13.28 11.92
CA TRP A 342 5.31 13.35 11.44
C TRP A 342 5.66 12.13 10.59
N ALA A 343 6.72 12.23 9.81
CA ALA A 343 7.26 11.15 9.02
C ALA A 343 8.68 10.78 9.47
N GLU A 344 9.03 9.53 9.23
CA GLU A 344 10.34 8.96 9.48
C GLU A 344 10.81 8.22 8.25
N PHE A 345 12.06 8.44 7.86
CA PHE A 345 12.69 7.75 6.74
C PHE A 345 14.02 7.13 7.18
N GLU A 346 14.18 5.84 6.89
CA GLU A 346 15.39 5.07 7.18
C GLU A 346 16.09 4.67 5.85
N PRO A 347 16.87 5.59 5.23
CA PRO A 347 17.54 5.32 3.95
C PRO A 347 18.55 4.17 4.01
N ARG A 348 19.08 3.87 5.19
CA ARG A 348 19.97 2.73 5.47
C ARG A 348 19.70 2.22 6.88
N PRO A 349 19.98 0.94 7.16
CA PRO A 349 19.87 0.41 8.52
C PRO A 349 20.55 1.33 9.53
N ARG A 350 19.81 1.74 10.57
CA ARG A 350 20.24 2.60 11.68
C ARG A 350 20.52 4.07 11.32
N GLN A 351 20.24 4.49 10.08
CA GLN A 351 20.28 5.90 9.68
C GLN A 351 18.86 6.41 9.51
N ARG A 352 18.40 7.23 10.44
CA ARG A 352 17.01 7.72 10.46
C ARG A 352 16.96 9.23 10.33
N ILE A 353 16.04 9.69 9.50
CA ILE A 353 15.69 11.09 9.31
C ILE A 353 14.24 11.25 9.77
N VAL A 354 13.98 12.27 10.57
CA VAL A 354 12.65 12.57 11.10
C VAL A 354 12.24 13.92 10.56
N SER A 355 10.98 14.04 10.12
CA SER A 355 10.47 15.30 9.63
C SER A 355 10.16 16.30 10.75
N ASN A 356 9.84 17.53 10.35
CA ASN A 356 9.04 18.43 11.17
C ASN A 356 7.69 17.78 11.57
N ARG A 357 7.05 18.38 12.58
CA ARG A 357 5.71 18.00 13.05
C ARG A 357 4.65 18.92 12.45
N VAL A 358 3.47 18.36 12.19
CA VAL A 358 2.33 19.03 11.58
C VAL A 358 1.12 18.79 12.48
N ASP A 359 0.66 19.85 13.14
CA ASP A 359 -0.56 19.80 13.96
C ASP A 359 -1.80 20.09 13.11
N VAL A 360 -2.88 19.37 13.41
CA VAL A 360 -4.15 19.40 12.68
C VAL A 360 -5.31 19.24 13.65
N GLN A 361 -6.48 19.75 13.30
CA GLN A 361 -7.70 19.65 14.06
C GLN A 361 -8.74 18.84 13.29
N VAL A 362 -9.10 17.68 13.82
CA VAL A 362 -10.19 16.87 13.27
C VAL A 362 -11.50 17.31 13.93
N ARG A 363 -12.45 17.79 13.13
CA ARG A 363 -13.74 18.30 13.59
C ARG A 363 -14.61 17.20 14.20
N VAL A 364 -15.44 17.60 15.17
CA VAL A 364 -16.48 16.73 15.74
C VAL A 364 -17.50 16.36 14.65
N ARG A 365 -18.01 15.14 14.69
CA ARG A 365 -18.96 14.60 13.70
C ARG A 365 -20.35 15.26 13.70
N ASN A 366 -20.63 16.18 14.62
CA ASN A 366 -21.87 16.96 14.63
C ASN A 366 -21.78 18.02 13.54
N VAL A 367 -22.05 17.58 12.33
CA VAL A 367 -22.17 18.45 11.18
C VAL A 367 -23.53 19.15 11.30
N GLY A 368 -23.56 20.48 11.18
CA GLY A 368 -24.82 21.19 10.95
C GLY A 368 -25.51 20.72 9.66
N SER A 369 -26.61 21.36 9.27
CA SER A 369 -27.33 21.04 8.02
C SER A 369 -26.40 20.90 6.81
N ASP A 370 -25.43 21.79 6.68
CA ASP A 370 -24.66 22.00 5.46
C ASP A 370 -23.67 20.86 5.16
N GLY A 371 -23.04 20.28 6.20
CA GLY A 371 -22.14 19.15 5.96
C GLY A 371 -22.82 17.78 5.99
N THR A 372 -24.15 17.72 6.07
CA THR A 372 -24.90 16.47 5.90
C THR A 372 -24.77 15.93 4.46
N THR A 373 -24.84 16.83 3.46
CA THR A 373 -24.68 16.46 2.05
C THR A 373 -23.25 16.05 1.72
N ALA A 374 -22.26 16.86 2.15
CA ALA A 374 -20.84 16.55 1.97
C ALA A 374 -20.48 15.21 2.61
N ARG A 375 -20.92 14.97 3.85
CA ARG A 375 -20.74 13.70 4.55
C ARG A 375 -21.35 12.54 3.75
N SER A 376 -22.64 12.63 3.40
CA SER A 376 -23.33 11.56 2.66
C SER A 376 -22.58 11.15 1.38
N LEU A 377 -22.03 12.13 0.65
CA LEU A 377 -21.29 11.87 -0.57
C LEU A 377 -19.86 11.36 -0.33
N LEU A 378 -19.11 12.00 0.58
CA LEU A 378 -17.72 11.65 0.87
C LEU A 378 -17.57 10.33 1.65
N THR A 379 -18.64 9.87 2.31
CA THR A 379 -18.69 8.54 2.94
C THR A 379 -19.31 7.47 2.05
N ALA A 380 -19.87 7.82 0.89
CA ALA A 380 -20.39 6.82 -0.04
C ALA A 380 -19.21 6.00 -0.62
N SER A 381 -19.29 4.66 -0.56
CA SER A 381 -18.09 3.84 -0.74
C SER A 381 -17.38 3.99 -2.08
N LYS A 382 -18.14 4.12 -3.17
CA LYS A 382 -17.55 4.35 -4.49
C LYS A 382 -16.89 5.73 -4.60
N ALA A 383 -17.49 6.75 -3.99
CA ALA A 383 -16.95 8.11 -3.97
C ALA A 383 -15.67 8.20 -3.12
N ALA A 384 -15.70 7.67 -1.89
CA ALA A 384 -14.53 7.63 -1.02
C ALA A 384 -13.37 6.85 -1.67
N ARG A 385 -13.64 5.68 -2.26
CA ARG A 385 -12.63 4.89 -2.99
C ARG A 385 -12.11 5.63 -4.23
N THR A 386 -12.97 6.38 -4.94
CA THR A 386 -12.56 7.24 -6.06
C THR A 386 -11.54 8.28 -5.62
N LEU A 387 -11.80 8.98 -4.52
CA LEU A 387 -10.90 10.01 -3.99
C LEU A 387 -9.60 9.40 -3.45
N TYR A 388 -9.69 8.32 -2.67
CA TYR A 388 -8.52 7.66 -2.09
C TYR A 388 -7.58 7.05 -3.15
N HIS A 389 -8.13 6.29 -4.10
CA HIS A 389 -7.32 5.64 -5.13
C HIS A 389 -7.02 6.54 -6.33
N ARG A 390 -7.73 7.67 -6.46
CA ARG A 390 -7.68 8.59 -7.61
C ARG A 390 -8.03 7.85 -8.90
N LEU A 391 -9.08 7.03 -8.85
CA LEU A 391 -9.56 6.21 -9.96
C LEU A 391 -11.05 6.44 -10.19
N PRO A 392 -11.55 6.37 -11.45
CA PRO A 392 -12.95 6.61 -11.77
C PRO A 392 -13.83 5.40 -11.36
N ILE A 393 -13.98 5.17 -10.06
CA ILE A 393 -14.72 4.04 -9.49
C ILE A 393 -16.21 4.37 -9.35
N ALA A 394 -16.51 5.63 -9.00
CA ALA A 394 -17.87 6.13 -8.90
C ALA A 394 -18.51 6.29 -10.28
N GLY A 395 -19.83 6.12 -10.35
CA GLY A 395 -20.57 6.35 -11.58
C GLY A 395 -20.59 7.83 -11.96
N VAL A 396 -20.85 8.13 -13.23
CA VAL A 396 -20.85 9.50 -13.79
C VAL A 396 -21.67 10.49 -12.94
N ARG A 397 -22.84 10.06 -12.44
CA ARG A 397 -23.68 10.89 -11.56
C ARG A 397 -22.95 11.30 -10.28
N ASP A 398 -22.28 10.36 -9.62
CA ASP A 398 -21.55 10.62 -8.38
C ASP A 398 -20.28 11.45 -8.63
N LEU A 399 -19.59 11.21 -9.75
CA LEU A 399 -18.45 12.04 -10.17
C LEU A 399 -18.86 13.50 -10.36
N ARG A 400 -20.01 13.76 -10.99
CA ARG A 400 -20.55 15.13 -11.16
C ARG A 400 -20.96 15.76 -9.83
N ARG A 401 -21.54 14.98 -8.90
CA ARG A 401 -21.85 15.45 -7.55
C ARG A 401 -20.58 15.80 -6.78
N LEU A 402 -19.52 14.99 -6.89
CA LEU A 402 -18.22 15.27 -6.29
C LEU A 402 -17.58 16.52 -6.90
N ALA A 403 -17.72 16.72 -8.22
CA ALA A 403 -17.24 17.92 -8.88
C ALA A 403 -17.98 19.18 -8.39
N SER A 404 -19.29 19.08 -8.16
CA SER A 404 -20.06 20.18 -7.55
C SER A 404 -19.58 20.49 -6.14
N LEU A 405 -19.29 19.45 -5.35
CA LEU A 405 -18.74 19.58 -4.00
C LEU A 405 -17.32 20.18 -3.98
N ALA A 406 -16.51 19.93 -5.01
CA ALA A 406 -15.18 20.54 -5.17
C ALA A 406 -15.25 22.07 -5.39
N CYS A 407 -16.42 22.60 -5.75
CA CYS A 407 -16.68 24.02 -5.91
C CYS A 407 -17.41 24.63 -4.69
N ASP A 408 -17.77 23.84 -3.69
CA ASP A 408 -18.52 24.29 -2.51
C ASP A 408 -17.61 25.12 -1.57
N PRO A 409 -17.89 26.42 -1.36
CA PRO A 409 -17.06 27.25 -0.50
C PRO A 409 -17.09 26.82 0.98
N GLU A 410 -18.14 26.14 1.43
CA GLU A 410 -18.31 25.71 2.82
C GLU A 410 -17.51 24.44 3.15
N LEU A 411 -17.02 23.72 2.13
CA LEU A 411 -16.18 22.54 2.32
C LEU A 411 -14.69 22.93 2.44
N PRO A 412 -14.06 22.72 3.62
CA PRO A 412 -12.63 23.04 3.80
C PRO A 412 -11.72 22.27 2.82
N SER A 413 -12.02 21.00 2.56
CA SER A 413 -11.26 20.14 1.64
C SER A 413 -11.62 20.28 0.16
N ARG A 414 -12.41 21.28 -0.26
CA ARG A 414 -12.89 21.40 -1.66
C ARG A 414 -11.78 21.29 -2.71
N ALA A 415 -10.61 21.90 -2.45
CA ALA A 415 -9.45 21.82 -3.35
C ALA A 415 -8.84 20.41 -3.39
N MET A 416 -8.81 19.70 -2.25
CA MET A 416 -8.35 18.31 -2.17
C MET A 416 -9.32 17.37 -2.90
N VAL A 417 -10.64 17.60 -2.77
CA VAL A 417 -11.66 16.89 -3.55
C VAL A 417 -11.43 17.12 -5.04
N GLY A 418 -11.29 18.39 -5.47
CA GLY A 418 -11.02 18.74 -6.87
C GLY A 418 -9.74 18.12 -7.40
N TYR A 419 -8.66 18.15 -6.61
CA TYR A 419 -7.37 17.53 -6.96
C TYR A 419 -7.47 16.00 -7.12
N ALA A 420 -8.03 15.30 -6.13
CA ALA A 420 -8.17 13.84 -6.17
C ALA A 420 -9.13 13.39 -7.28
N LEU A 421 -10.27 14.07 -7.41
CA LEU A 421 -11.29 13.79 -8.42
C LEU A 421 -10.78 14.08 -9.83
N GLY A 422 -10.11 15.22 -10.05
CA GLY A 422 -9.56 15.55 -11.36
C GLY A 422 -8.58 14.50 -11.86
N ARG A 423 -7.70 14.01 -10.98
CA ARG A 423 -6.80 12.87 -11.30
C ARG A 423 -7.54 11.57 -11.61
N ALA A 424 -8.68 11.32 -10.96
CA ALA A 424 -9.53 10.18 -11.26
C ALA A 424 -10.22 10.31 -12.62
N MET A 425 -10.78 11.48 -12.92
CA MET A 425 -11.55 11.73 -14.15
C MET A 425 -10.68 11.73 -15.41
N LEU A 426 -9.42 12.18 -15.33
CA LEU A 426 -8.45 12.08 -16.43
C LEU A 426 -8.15 10.64 -16.86
N ARG A 427 -8.49 9.65 -16.02
CA ARG A 427 -8.33 8.22 -16.31
C ARG A 427 -9.62 7.58 -16.81
N HIS A 428 -10.70 8.36 -16.94
CA HIS A 428 -11.96 7.89 -17.48
C HIS A 428 -11.88 7.84 -19.01
N ALA A 429 -12.54 6.86 -19.62
CA ALA A 429 -12.63 6.74 -21.08
C ALA A 429 -13.55 7.81 -21.73
N ASP A 430 -14.24 8.61 -20.93
CA ASP A 430 -15.19 9.62 -21.42
C ASP A 430 -14.43 10.95 -21.55
N ALA A 431 -14.32 11.45 -22.78
CA ALA A 431 -13.58 12.68 -23.09
C ALA A 431 -14.15 13.93 -22.39
N ALA A 432 -15.46 13.97 -22.11
CA ALA A 432 -16.07 15.09 -21.41
C ALA A 432 -15.65 15.09 -19.93
N LEU A 433 -15.65 13.92 -19.28
CA LEU A 433 -15.16 13.78 -17.91
C LEU A 433 -13.65 14.05 -17.83
N ASN A 434 -12.88 13.62 -18.83
CA ASN A 434 -11.46 13.90 -18.90
C ASN A 434 -11.18 15.42 -18.91
N ARG A 435 -11.86 16.17 -19.81
CA ARG A 435 -11.78 17.64 -19.87
C ARG A 435 -12.15 18.30 -18.54
N GLN A 436 -13.28 17.91 -17.95
CA GLN A 436 -13.71 18.39 -16.65
C GLN A 436 -12.67 18.09 -15.55
N GLY A 437 -12.00 16.94 -15.63
CA GLY A 437 -10.91 16.58 -14.71
C GLY A 437 -9.71 17.52 -14.81
N GLY A 438 -9.34 17.93 -16.03
CA GLY A 438 -8.31 18.94 -16.26
C GLY A 438 -8.68 20.31 -15.68
N GLU A 439 -9.93 20.73 -15.87
CA GLU A 439 -10.47 21.97 -15.29
C GLU A 439 -10.45 21.97 -13.76
N LEU A 440 -10.88 20.87 -13.13
CA LEU A 440 -10.84 20.70 -11.67
C LEU A 440 -9.42 20.78 -11.12
N LEU A 441 -8.43 20.21 -11.83
CA LEU A 441 -7.02 20.30 -11.43
C LEU A 441 -6.49 21.72 -11.54
N ALA A 442 -6.81 22.42 -12.64
CA ALA A 442 -6.41 23.81 -12.82
C ALA A 442 -7.01 24.72 -11.73
N GLN A 443 -8.28 24.51 -11.36
CA GLN A 443 -8.93 25.24 -10.28
C GLN A 443 -8.34 24.90 -8.91
N ALA A 444 -8.15 23.61 -8.60
CA ALA A 444 -7.55 23.17 -7.35
C ALA A 444 -6.12 23.73 -7.17
N ALA A 445 -5.35 23.84 -8.26
CA ALA A 445 -4.01 24.41 -8.24
C ALA A 445 -3.96 25.89 -7.86
N GLN A 446 -5.05 26.63 -8.02
CA GLN A 446 -5.14 28.04 -7.63
C GLN A 446 -5.43 28.22 -6.13
N GLN A 447 -5.82 27.14 -5.43
CA GLN A 447 -6.21 27.21 -4.02
C GLN A 447 -4.99 27.08 -3.11
N PRO A 448 -4.75 28.02 -2.16
CA PRO A 448 -3.62 27.97 -1.25
C PRO A 448 -3.59 26.74 -0.34
N VAL A 449 -4.77 26.14 -0.09
CA VAL A 449 -4.95 24.95 0.75
C VAL A 449 -4.43 23.67 0.11
N LEU A 450 -4.17 23.68 -1.20
CA LEU A 450 -3.45 22.59 -1.87
C LEU A 450 -1.95 22.80 -1.67
N GLY A 451 -1.22 21.74 -1.29
CA GLY A 451 0.22 21.80 -1.04
C GLY A 451 1.02 22.25 -2.27
N VAL A 452 2.23 22.77 -2.06
CA VAL A 452 3.07 23.30 -3.16
C VAL A 452 3.30 22.25 -4.24
N HIS A 453 3.65 21.02 -3.83
CA HIS A 453 3.92 19.95 -4.78
C HIS A 453 2.65 19.52 -5.51
N GLN A 454 1.54 19.38 -4.80
CA GLN A 454 0.25 19.07 -5.40
C GLN A 454 -0.20 20.12 -6.41
N ARG A 455 0.00 21.42 -6.15
CA ARG A 455 -0.29 22.50 -7.10
C ARG A 455 0.57 22.38 -8.36
N GLU A 456 1.88 22.19 -8.19
CA GLU A 456 2.82 21.97 -9.32
C GLU A 456 2.38 20.78 -10.17
N LEU A 457 2.03 19.66 -9.52
CA LEU A 457 1.59 18.44 -10.18
C LEU A 457 0.22 18.63 -10.88
N ALA A 458 -0.72 19.28 -10.23
CA ALA A 458 -2.04 19.58 -10.80
C ALA A 458 -1.93 20.45 -12.06
N LEU A 459 -1.09 21.49 -12.03
CA LEU A 459 -0.81 22.33 -13.20
C LEU A 459 -0.15 21.54 -14.33
N ALA A 460 0.86 20.72 -14.00
CA ALA A 460 1.56 19.90 -14.99
C ALA A 460 0.61 18.92 -15.69
N ILE A 461 -0.28 18.27 -14.93
CA ILE A 461 -1.25 17.31 -15.45
C ILE A 461 -2.40 18.01 -16.21
N SER A 462 -2.88 19.16 -15.75
CA SER A 462 -4.00 19.86 -16.41
C SER A 462 -3.70 20.36 -17.83
N ARG A 463 -2.42 20.40 -18.21
CA ARG A 463 -1.94 20.87 -19.52
C ARG A 463 -1.75 19.74 -20.55
N THR A 464 -1.79 18.49 -20.11
CA THR A 464 -1.73 17.29 -20.98
C THR A 464 -3.13 16.85 -21.34
#